data_AF-A0A3D4QQY9-F1
#
_entry.id   AF-A0A3D4QQY9-F1
#
_cell.length_a   1.000
_cell.length_b   1.000
_cell.length_c   1.000
_cell.angle_alpha   90.00
_cell.angle_beta   90.00
_cell.angle_gamma   90.00
#
_symmetry.space_group_name_H-M   'P 1'
#
loop_
_entity.id
_entity.type
_entity.pdbx_description
1 polymer ?
#
loop_
_entity_poly.entity_id
_entity_poly.type
_entity_poly.pdbx_seq_one_letter_code
_entity_poly.pdbx_strand_id
1 'polypeptide(L)'
;GHTAKNTAGVHRIQKCAVQSQDEGISIELDIEVVYGLPIHLIMKEIQENVMIEVGYATDLNILAVDVTARKVIVLKEREKLTRINLK
;
A
#
# COMPACT_ATOMS: atom_id res chain seq x y z
N GLY A 1 2.15 9.63 -13.97
CA GLY A 1 1.07 9.65 -12.97
C GLY A 1 1.72 9.69 -11.60
N HIS A 2 1.52 10.79 -10.88
CA HIS A 2 2.05 11.03 -9.54
C HIS A 2 0.86 11.03 -8.61
N THR A 3 0.64 9.96 -7.84
CA THR A 3 -0.01 9.93 -6.51
C THR A 3 0.01 8.48 -6.05
N ALA A 4 1.08 8.08 -5.38
CA ALA A 4 0.98 7.06 -4.35
C ALA A 4 1.35 7.81 -3.08
N LYS A 5 0.33 8.24 -2.32
CA LYS A 5 0.56 8.85 -1.00
C LYS A 5 1.43 7.89 -0.21
N ASN A 6 2.50 8.43 0.35
CA ASN A 6 3.47 7.69 1.15
C ASN A 6 2.79 7.25 2.45
N THR A 7 2.05 6.14 2.44
CA THR A 7 1.41 5.58 3.64
C THR A 7 2.49 5.37 4.69
N ALA A 8 2.31 5.98 5.86
CA ALA A 8 3.32 5.95 6.90
C ALA A 8 3.64 4.51 7.29
N GLY A 9 4.91 4.12 7.15
CA GLY A 9 5.36 2.77 7.48
C GLY A 9 5.46 1.82 6.28
N VAL A 10 5.06 2.22 5.08
CA VAL A 10 5.46 1.52 3.85
C VAL A 10 6.89 1.93 3.49
N HIS A 11 7.77 0.96 3.36
CA HIS A 11 9.11 1.18 2.82
C HIS A 11 9.04 1.26 1.30
N ARG A 12 8.40 0.27 0.67
CA ARG A 12 8.36 0.10 -0.79
C ARG A 12 7.19 -0.78 -1.22
N ILE A 13 6.60 -0.49 -2.37
CA ILE A 13 5.69 -1.42 -3.06
C ILE A 13 6.52 -2.26 -4.03
N GLN A 14 6.44 -3.58 -3.91
CA GLN A 14 7.20 -4.54 -4.72
C GLN A 14 6.38 -5.09 -5.88
N LYS A 15 5.07 -5.32 -5.69
CA LYS A 15 4.14 -5.78 -6.72
C LYS A 15 2.83 -5.05 -6.56
N CYS A 16 2.24 -4.68 -7.70
CA CYS A 16 0.83 -4.30 -7.82
C CYS A 16 0.29 -5.04 -9.04
N ALA A 17 -0.74 -5.86 -8.86
CA ALA A 17 -1.38 -6.58 -9.95
C ALA A 17 -2.90 -6.44 -9.83
N VAL A 18 -3.55 -6.20 -10.97
CA VAL A 18 -5.00 -6.17 -11.07
C VAL A 18 -5.42 -7.36 -11.90
N GLN A 19 -6.34 -8.15 -11.37
CA GLN A 19 -6.93 -9.29 -12.06
C GLN A 19 -8.40 -8.98 -12.33
N SER A 20 -8.79 -9.04 -13.61
CA SER A 20 -10.18 -8.90 -14.02
C SER A 20 -10.89 -10.25 -13.97
N GLN A 21 -12.10 -10.24 -13.42
CA GLN A 21 -13.04 -11.35 -13.35
C GLN A 21 -14.38 -10.89 -13.91
N ASP A 22 -15.28 -11.84 -14.21
CA ASP A 22 -16.59 -11.52 -14.81
C ASP A 22 -17.42 -10.54 -13.97
N GLU A 23 -17.27 -10.57 -12.64
CA GLU A 23 -18.04 -9.75 -11.71
C GLU A 23 -17.32 -8.47 -11.27
N GLY A 24 -16.03 -8.28 -11.59
CA GLY A 24 -15.26 -7.15 -11.10
C GLY A 24 -13.75 -7.36 -11.15
N ILE A 25 -13.01 -6.63 -10.32
CA ILE A 25 -11.55 -6.73 -10.24
C ILE A 25 -11.07 -7.11 -8.83
N SER A 26 -9.97 -7.84 -8.79
CA SER A 26 -9.19 -8.08 -7.56
C SER A 26 -7.82 -7.43 -7.69
N ILE A 27 -7.34 -6.81 -6.61
CA ILE A 27 -6.08 -6.09 -6.59
C ILE A 27 -5.15 -6.76 -5.58
N GLU A 28 -3.98 -7.20 -6.04
CA GLU A 28 -2.92 -7.76 -5.21
C GLU A 28 -1.77 -6.76 -5.05
N LEU A 29 -1.33 -6.56 -3.81
CA LEU A 29 -0.24 -5.66 -3.45
C LEU A 29 0.78 -6.39 -2.58
N ASP A 30 2.04 -6.46 -3.04
CA ASP A 30 3.15 -6.87 -2.20
C ASP A 30 3.92 -5.62 -1.73
N ILE A 31 4.12 -5.50 -0.42
CA ILE A 31 4.81 -4.35 0.18
C ILE A 31 5.96 -4.78 1.10
N GLU A 32 6.89 -3.86 1.30
CA GLU A 32 7.84 -3.87 2.40
C GLU A 32 7.41 -2.84 3.43
N VAL A 33 7.45 -3.22 4.72
CA VAL A 33 7.03 -2.36 5.83
C VAL A 33 8.21 -2.02 6.74
N VAL A 34 8.12 -0.89 7.44
CA VAL A 34 9.12 -0.44 8.39
C VAL A 34 8.84 -1.02 9.78
N TYR A 35 9.89 -1.52 10.44
CA TYR A 35 9.85 -2.03 11.81
C TYR A 35 9.46 -0.94 12.82
N GLY A 36 8.74 -1.35 13.89
CA GLY A 36 8.34 -0.46 14.99
C GLY A 36 7.00 0.24 14.79
N LEU A 37 6.28 -0.08 13.71
CA LEU A 37 4.93 0.39 13.45
C LEU A 37 3.93 -0.77 13.45
N PRO A 38 2.66 -0.54 13.83
CA PRO A 38 1.63 -1.57 13.86
C PRO A 38 1.26 -2.00 12.43
N ILE A 39 1.88 -3.08 11.96
CA ILE A 39 1.73 -3.57 10.57
C ILE A 39 0.25 -3.77 10.22
N HIS A 40 -0.56 -4.36 11.09
CA HIS A 40 -1.98 -4.58 10.83
C HIS A 40 -2.76 -3.28 10.52
N LEU A 41 -2.39 -2.13 11.12
CA LEU A 41 -3.01 -0.84 10.80
C LEU A 41 -2.55 -0.32 9.43
N ILE A 42 -1.26 -0.48 9.11
CA ILE A 42 -0.72 -0.11 7.80
C ILE A 42 -1.43 -0.90 6.69
N MET A 43 -1.58 -2.22 6.88
CA MET A 43 -2.23 -3.09 5.92
C MET A 43 -3.69 -2.66 5.69
N LYS A 44 -4.43 -2.43 6.78
CA LYS A 44 -5.81 -1.96 6.73
C LYS A 44 -5.95 -0.62 6.01
N GLU A 45 -5.10 0.34 6.34
CA GLU A 45 -5.11 1.67 5.70
C GLU A 45 -4.85 1.58 4.19
N ILE A 46 -3.92 0.73 3.76
CA ILE A 46 -3.67 0.51 2.33
C ILE A 46 -4.89 -0.10 1.65
N GLN A 47 -5.51 -1.12 2.24
CA GLN A 47 -6.71 -1.74 1.69
C GLN A 47 -7.84 -0.72 1.53
N GLU A 48 -8.12 0.06 2.57
CA GLU A 48 -9.15 1.09 2.56
C GLU A 48 -8.88 2.17 1.52
N ASN A 49 -7.65 2.71 1.47
CA ASN A 49 -7.28 3.74 0.51
C ASN A 49 -7.37 3.24 -0.93
N VAL A 50 -6.93 2.02 -1.22
CA VAL A 50 -7.00 1.45 -2.57
C VAL A 50 -8.44 1.20 -2.97
N MET A 51 -9.28 0.68 -2.08
CA MET A 51 -10.72 0.52 -2.36
C MET A 51 -11.38 1.85 -2.68
N ILE A 52 -11.08 2.90 -1.89
CA ILE A 52 -11.64 4.25 -2.11
C ILE A 52 -11.11 4.84 -3.41
N GLU A 53 -9.81 4.90 -3.60
CA GLU A 53 -9.20 5.58 -4.75
C GLU A 53 -9.56 4.89 -6.06
N VAL A 54 -9.47 3.55 -6.14
CA VAL A 54 -9.80 2.83 -7.36
C VAL A 54 -11.32 2.80 -7.58
N GLY A 55 -12.09 2.50 -6.54
CA GLY A 55 -13.56 2.40 -6.65
C GLY A 55 -14.17 3.73 -7.07
N TYR A 56 -13.76 4.83 -6.43
CA TYR A 56 -14.27 6.16 -6.73
C TYR A 56 -13.76 6.72 -8.06
N ALA A 57 -12.49 6.47 -8.41
CA ALA A 57 -11.92 7.07 -9.63
C ALA A 57 -12.31 6.33 -10.92
N THR A 58 -12.67 5.05 -10.83
CA THR A 58 -12.85 4.20 -12.00
C THR A 58 -14.24 3.58 -12.14
N ASP A 59 -15.11 3.73 -11.13
CA ASP A 59 -16.43 3.08 -11.05
C ASP A 59 -16.38 1.54 -11.24
N LEU A 60 -15.21 0.93 -11.07
CA LEU A 60 -15.03 -0.52 -11.17
C LEU A 60 -15.55 -1.19 -9.90
N ASN A 61 -16.24 -2.32 -10.09
CA ASN A 61 -16.61 -3.19 -8.97
C ASN A 61 -15.36 -3.89 -8.42
N ILE A 62 -14.94 -3.51 -7.22
CA ILE A 62 -13.77 -4.12 -6.55
C ILE A 62 -14.27 -5.29 -5.70
N LEU A 63 -13.83 -6.50 -6.06
CA LEU A 63 -14.17 -7.72 -5.35
C LEU A 63 -13.27 -7.94 -4.13
N ALA A 64 -11.99 -7.62 -4.26
CA ALA A 64 -11.00 -7.78 -3.19
C ALA A 64 -9.78 -6.88 -3.37
N VAL A 65 -9.18 -6.49 -2.25
CA VAL A 65 -7.85 -5.87 -2.19
C VAL A 65 -7.01 -6.65 -1.19
N ASP A 66 -6.04 -7.41 -1.70
CA ASP A 66 -5.18 -8.27 -0.91
C ASP A 66 -3.79 -7.66 -0.81
N VAL A 67 -3.41 -7.29 0.41
CA VAL A 67 -2.09 -6.72 0.72
C VAL A 67 -1.27 -7.76 1.44
N THR A 68 -0.03 -7.97 1.00
CA THR A 68 0.94 -8.89 1.61
C THR A 68 2.22 -8.14 1.99
N ALA A 69 2.60 -8.20 3.26
CA ALA A 69 3.89 -7.69 3.72
C ALA A 69 4.97 -8.77 3.50
N ARG A 70 5.81 -8.58 2.48
CA ARG A 70 6.87 -9.54 2.11
C ARG A 70 8.15 -9.39 2.93
N LYS A 71 8.39 -8.20 3.48
CA LYS A 71 9.63 -7.89 4.22
C LYS A 71 9.40 -6.80 5.26
N VAL A 72 10.10 -6.94 6.39
CA VAL A 72 10.19 -5.91 7.44
C VAL A 72 11.58 -5.28 7.39
N ILE A 73 11.63 -3.95 7.33
CA ILE A 73 12.86 -3.15 7.19
C ILE A 73 13.13 -2.39 8.49
N VAL A 74 14.34 -2.51 9.01
CA VAL A 74 14.85 -1.63 10.06
C VAL A 74 15.60 -0.49 9.37
N LEU A 75 15.05 0.73 9.41
CA LEU A 75 15.69 1.90 8.81
C LEU A 75 16.99 2.25 9.53
N LYS A 76 18.08 2.46 8.78
CA LYS A 76 19.32 3.00 9.33
C LYS A 76 19.14 4.49 9.62
N GLU A 77 19.90 5.05 10.56
CA GLU A 77 19.74 6.45 11.02
C GLU A 77 19.76 7.49 9.87
N ARG A 78 20.53 7.24 8.81
CA ARG A 78 20.59 8.11 7.62
C ARG A 78 19.28 8.17 6.81
N GLU A 79 18.47 7.12 6.84
CA GLU A 79 17.22 7.00 6.06
C GLU A 79 16.00 7.56 6.83
N LYS A 80 16.10 7.66 8.17
CA LYS A 80 15.08 8.33 9.00
C LYS A 80 15.02 9.83 8.71
N LEU A 81 16.18 10.48 8.53
CA LEU A 81 16.30 11.92 8.29
C LEU A 81 15.66 12.36 6.97
N THR A 82 15.71 11.52 5.94
CA THR A 82 15.15 11.85 4.61
C THR A 82 13.62 11.79 4.58
N ARG A 83 13.00 10.96 5.43
CA ARG A 83 11.54 10.81 5.50
C ARG A 83 10.85 11.79 6.46
N ILE A 84 11.57 12.35 7.43
CA ILE A 84 11.03 13.36 8.36
C ILE A 84 10.91 14.75 7.71
N ASN A 85 11.82 15.11 6.79
CA ASN A 85 11.84 16.44 6.15
C ASN A 85 10.84 16.63 4.99
N LEU A 86 9.91 15.70 4.78
CA LEU A 86 8.82 15.78 3.81
C LEU A 86 7.44 15.94 4.46
N LYS A 87 7.40 16.23 5.78
CA LYS A 87 6.19 16.61 6.50
C LYS A 87 6.10 18.12 6.66
#